data_AF-V2XQ10-F1
#
_entry.id   AF-V2XQ10-F1
#
_cell.length_a   1.000
_cell.length_b   1.000
_cell.length_c   1.000
_cell.angle_alpha   90.00
_cell.angle_beta   90.00
_cell.angle_gamma   90.00
#
_symmetry.space_group_name_H-M   'P 1'
#
loop_
_entity.id
_entity.type
_entity.pdbx_description
1 polymer ?
#
loop_
_entity_poly.entity_id
_entity_poly.type
_entity_poly.pdbx_seq_one_letter_code
_entity_poly.pdbx_strand_id
1 'polypeptide(L)'
;MKLLPSLVIPLTVAIVCSALPAFPGAEGFGAEAIGAREGGEVYIVTDLNDSGEGSFRDAVSQSNRIVVFAVGGVINIDSRIVIKDHVYIAGQTAPGQGITVYGNGTLELTTALLVTFVIAWARVATLANGENMMFDHVSVSWGRVETFSINGDVSNITISDSMIAQGLDTHSCGGLMQSTGGVSIFRSLYIDNKTRNPKVSAVSDFIGIHVYNWGSGGGYIAGDSDGPSSANIMNNIFISGPDTSAHPCE
;
A
#
# COMPACT_ATOMS: atom_id res chain seq x y z
N MET A 1 -51.53 -49.06 11.36
CA MET A 1 -50.86 -47.74 11.39
C MET A 1 -49.38 -47.97 11.63
N LYS A 2 -48.52 -47.91 10.60
CA LYS A 2 -47.06 -48.07 10.75
C LYS A 2 -46.47 -46.67 10.96
N LEU A 3 -45.87 -46.43 12.12
CA LEU A 3 -45.15 -45.19 12.42
C LEU A 3 -43.84 -45.20 11.64
N LEU A 4 -43.62 -44.18 10.82
CA LEU A 4 -42.34 -43.92 10.15
C LEU A 4 -41.34 -43.38 11.19
N PRO A 5 -40.06 -43.81 11.18
CA PRO A 5 -39.06 -43.29 12.08
C PRO A 5 -38.68 -41.86 11.67
N SER A 6 -38.71 -40.94 12.63
CA SER A 6 -38.24 -39.57 12.44
C SER A 6 -36.74 -39.57 12.16
N LEU A 7 -36.37 -39.15 10.96
CA LEU A 7 -34.98 -38.92 10.56
C LEU A 7 -34.47 -37.65 11.27
N VAL A 8 -33.59 -37.81 12.25
CA VAL A 8 -32.86 -36.69 12.87
C VAL A 8 -31.64 -36.40 11.99
N ILE A 9 -31.68 -35.29 11.26
CA ILE A 9 -30.53 -34.79 10.50
C ILE A 9 -29.65 -33.99 11.47
N PRO A 10 -28.38 -34.38 11.69
CA PRO A 10 -27.47 -33.59 12.52
C PRO A 10 -27.19 -32.25 11.83
N LEU A 11 -27.51 -31.16 12.50
CA LEU A 11 -27.17 -29.81 12.07
C LEU A 11 -25.68 -29.59 12.34
N THR A 12 -24.85 -29.80 11.32
CA THR A 12 -23.43 -29.42 11.37
C THR A 12 -23.35 -27.90 11.29
N VAL A 13 -23.07 -27.25 12.41
CA VAL A 13 -22.71 -25.84 12.44
C VAL A 13 -21.30 -25.72 11.87
N ALA A 14 -21.20 -25.31 10.60
CA ALA A 14 -19.92 -24.90 10.03
C ALA A 14 -19.50 -23.60 10.71
N ILE A 15 -18.50 -23.66 11.59
CA ILE A 15 -17.84 -22.47 12.11
C ILE A 15 -16.99 -21.94 10.95
N VAL A 16 -17.51 -20.95 10.23
CA VAL A 16 -16.72 -20.18 9.29
C VAL A 16 -15.85 -19.26 10.12
N CYS A 17 -14.60 -19.64 10.34
CA CYS A 17 -13.60 -18.74 10.90
C CYS A 17 -13.23 -17.75 9.78
N SER A 18 -13.82 -16.55 9.79
CA SER A 18 -13.33 -15.48 8.92
C SER A 18 -11.97 -15.04 9.44
N ALA A 19 -10.99 -14.86 8.54
CA ALA A 19 -9.70 -14.30 8.94
C ALA A 19 -9.92 -12.95 9.64
N LEU A 20 -9.15 -12.71 10.71
CA LEU A 20 -9.24 -11.46 11.44
C LEU A 20 -8.68 -10.34 10.55
N PRO A 21 -9.42 -9.24 10.30
CA PRO A 21 -8.91 -8.13 9.49
C PRO A 21 -7.66 -7.51 10.14
N ALA A 22 -6.79 -6.92 9.32
CA ALA A 22 -5.53 -6.30 9.72
C ALA A 22 -5.71 -5.29 10.85
N PHE A 23 -6.79 -4.52 10.75
CA PHE A 23 -7.31 -3.63 11.79
C PHE A 23 -8.84 -3.51 11.62
N PRO A 24 -9.58 -3.00 12.63
CA PRO A 24 -11.03 -2.80 12.50
C PRO A 24 -11.38 -1.92 11.30
N GLY A 25 -12.13 -2.47 10.35
CA GLY A 25 -12.51 -1.75 9.11
C GLY A 25 -11.53 -1.91 7.95
N ALA A 26 -10.51 -2.77 8.05
CA ALA A 26 -9.67 -3.11 6.90
C ALA A 26 -10.51 -3.76 5.78
N GLU A 27 -10.28 -3.32 4.54
CA GLU A 27 -11.04 -3.71 3.35
C GLU A 27 -10.11 -4.09 2.20
N GLY A 28 -10.66 -4.76 1.18
CA GLY A 28 -9.94 -5.09 -0.05
C GLY A 28 -9.07 -6.33 0.05
N PHE A 29 -8.30 -6.60 -1.00
CA PHE A 29 -7.54 -7.85 -1.08
C PHE A 29 -6.47 -8.00 0.01
N GLY A 30 -5.90 -6.91 0.50
CA GLY A 30 -4.93 -6.90 1.60
C GLY A 30 -5.55 -6.84 3.01
N ALA A 31 -6.88 -6.89 3.15
CA ALA A 31 -7.57 -6.71 4.43
C ALA A 31 -7.13 -7.71 5.51
N GLU A 32 -6.62 -8.88 5.13
CA GLU A 32 -6.22 -9.96 6.04
C GLU A 32 -4.73 -9.91 6.40
N ALA A 33 -4.00 -8.86 6.01
CA ALA A 33 -2.59 -8.67 6.33
C ALA A 33 -2.34 -8.78 7.85
N ILE A 34 -1.51 -9.74 8.25
CA ILE A 34 -1.27 -10.03 9.67
C ILE A 34 -0.19 -9.15 10.29
N GLY A 35 0.74 -8.64 9.47
CA GLY A 35 1.93 -7.95 9.95
C GLY A 35 2.66 -8.80 10.99
N ALA A 36 2.85 -8.24 12.19
CA ALA A 36 3.50 -8.90 13.31
C ALA A 36 2.54 -9.18 14.49
N ARG A 37 1.22 -9.17 14.27
CA ARG A 37 0.23 -9.21 15.37
C ARG A 37 0.24 -10.51 16.16
N GLU A 38 0.74 -11.60 15.58
CA GLU A 38 0.76 -12.94 16.19
C GLU A 38 2.04 -13.18 17.00
N GLY A 39 2.28 -12.32 18.00
CA GLY A 39 3.41 -12.47 18.93
C GLY A 39 4.72 -11.83 18.45
N GLY A 40 4.64 -10.84 17.56
CA GLY A 40 5.81 -10.08 17.12
C GLY A 40 6.47 -9.28 18.24
N GLU A 41 7.78 -9.08 18.10
CA GLU A 41 8.59 -8.27 18.99
C GLU A 41 8.28 -6.78 18.80
N VAL A 42 8.04 -6.04 19.88
CA VAL A 42 7.95 -4.58 19.81
C VAL A 42 9.34 -3.98 19.72
N TYR A 43 9.63 -3.32 18.61
CA TYR A 43 10.86 -2.57 18.40
C TYR A 43 10.56 -1.06 18.44
N ILE A 44 11.26 -0.34 19.32
CA ILE A 44 11.11 1.11 19.48
C ILE A 44 12.22 1.82 18.71
N VAL A 45 11.86 2.58 17.68
CA VAL A 45 12.78 3.48 16.99
C VAL A 45 13.05 4.68 17.90
N THR A 46 14.32 4.86 18.29
CA THR A 46 14.76 5.85 19.27
C THR A 46 15.60 6.97 18.69
N ASP A 47 15.99 6.87 17.43
CA ASP A 47 16.76 7.91 16.73
C ASP A 47 16.40 8.00 15.23
N LEU A 48 16.93 9.04 14.59
CA LEU A 48 16.69 9.35 13.17
C LEU A 48 17.90 8.99 12.29
N ASN A 49 18.84 8.19 12.80
CA ASN A 49 20.01 7.78 12.02
C ASN A 49 19.58 6.81 10.90
N ASP A 50 20.32 6.79 9.79
CA ASP A 50 20.04 5.86 8.70
C ASP A 50 20.24 4.38 9.12
N SER A 51 21.14 4.12 10.06
CA SER A 51 21.49 2.75 10.46
C SER A 51 22.02 2.69 11.90
N GLY A 52 22.14 1.47 12.43
CA GLY A 52 22.53 1.20 13.81
C GLY A 52 21.34 0.84 14.69
N GLU A 53 21.63 0.29 15.87
CA GLU A 53 20.63 0.02 16.90
C GLU A 53 19.84 1.29 17.22
N GLY A 54 18.53 1.17 17.34
CA GLY A 54 17.61 2.30 17.55
C GLY A 54 17.08 2.96 16.27
N SER A 55 17.66 2.67 15.09
CA SER A 55 17.21 3.23 13.80
C SER A 55 15.98 2.52 13.20
N PHE A 56 15.26 3.21 12.30
CA PHE A 56 14.18 2.59 11.52
C PHE A 56 14.68 1.46 10.61
N ARG A 57 15.87 1.61 10.02
CA ARG A 57 16.47 0.58 9.16
C ARG A 57 16.73 -0.70 9.94
N ASP A 58 17.27 -0.58 11.16
CA ASP A 58 17.46 -1.74 12.02
C ASP A 58 16.10 -2.38 12.37
N ALA A 59 15.12 -1.54 12.74
CA ALA A 59 13.77 -1.99 13.10
C ALA A 59 13.15 -2.91 12.03
N VAL A 60 13.21 -2.52 10.75
CA VAL A 60 12.57 -3.27 9.64
C VAL A 60 13.46 -4.34 9.00
N SER A 61 14.73 -4.44 9.42
CA SER A 61 15.70 -5.40 8.88
C SER A 61 15.46 -6.85 9.32
N GLN A 62 14.56 -7.07 10.29
CA GLN A 62 14.18 -8.36 10.82
C GLN A 62 12.67 -8.57 10.72
N SER A 63 12.27 -9.83 10.57
CA SER A 63 10.88 -10.26 10.47
C SER A 63 10.19 -10.25 11.83
N ASN A 64 8.85 -10.34 11.83
CA ASN A 64 8.02 -10.47 13.05
C ASN A 64 8.19 -9.30 14.04
N ARG A 65 8.24 -8.07 13.53
CA ARG A 65 8.41 -6.86 14.36
C ARG A 65 7.24 -5.91 14.28
N ILE A 66 6.84 -5.40 15.45
CA ILE A 66 5.95 -4.26 15.62
C ILE A 66 6.83 -3.03 15.85
N VAL A 67 6.95 -2.20 14.83
CA VAL A 67 7.79 -0.99 14.84
C VAL A 67 6.96 0.19 15.32
N VAL A 68 7.38 0.77 16.44
CA VAL A 68 6.82 2.00 17.02
C VAL A 68 7.92 3.06 17.16
N PHE A 69 7.55 4.33 17.31
CA PHE A 69 8.47 5.46 17.26
C PHE A 69 8.46 6.25 18.56
N ALA A 70 9.62 6.39 19.22
CA ALA A 70 9.83 7.32 20.33
C ALA A 70 10.29 8.71 19.85
N VAL A 71 10.69 8.82 18.58
CA VAL A 71 11.15 10.05 17.93
C VAL A 71 10.34 10.35 16.68
N GLY A 72 10.18 11.63 16.36
CA GLY A 72 9.56 12.12 15.13
C GLY A 72 10.53 13.04 14.38
N GLY A 73 10.36 13.16 13.07
CA GLY A 73 11.25 13.92 12.21
C GLY A 73 11.61 13.20 10.92
N VAL A 74 12.72 13.60 10.31
CA VAL A 74 13.16 13.08 9.01
C VAL A 74 14.34 12.11 9.20
N ILE A 75 14.15 10.86 8.79
CA ILE A 75 15.20 9.85 8.64
C ILE A 75 15.79 10.02 7.25
N ASN A 76 17.06 10.42 7.19
CA ASN A 76 17.78 10.56 5.94
C ASN A 76 18.44 9.23 5.57
N ILE A 77 18.11 8.68 4.40
CA ILE A 77 18.63 7.40 3.93
C ILE A 77 19.63 7.58 2.78
N ASP A 78 20.75 6.86 2.83
CA ASP A 78 21.76 6.88 1.77
C ASP A 78 21.61 5.73 0.77
N SER A 79 20.81 4.73 1.15
CA SER A 79 20.58 3.52 0.36
C SER A 79 19.19 2.93 0.59
N ARG A 80 18.81 1.98 -0.29
CA ARG A 80 17.57 1.19 -0.20
C ARG A 80 17.36 0.60 1.20
N ILE A 81 16.15 0.71 1.75
CA ILE A 81 15.71 -0.01 2.94
C ILE A 81 14.87 -1.22 2.48
N VAL A 82 15.19 -2.38 3.01
CA VAL A 82 14.42 -3.61 2.79
C VAL A 82 13.62 -3.90 4.06
N ILE A 83 12.30 -3.90 3.94
CA ILE A 83 11.36 -4.27 4.99
C ILE A 83 11.15 -5.78 4.87
N LYS A 84 11.51 -6.51 5.93
CA LYS A 84 11.31 -7.96 6.01
C LYS A 84 9.82 -8.33 6.13
N ASP A 85 9.55 -9.62 6.04
CA ASP A 85 8.23 -10.19 6.17
C ASP A 85 7.69 -10.07 7.59
N HIS A 86 6.38 -10.07 7.74
CA HIS A 86 5.71 -9.99 9.03
C HIS A 86 6.12 -8.76 9.84
N VAL A 87 6.20 -7.59 9.20
CA VAL A 87 6.47 -6.32 9.89
C VAL A 87 5.18 -5.49 9.97
N TYR A 88 4.88 -4.98 11.15
CA TYR A 88 3.85 -3.97 11.36
C TYR A 88 4.51 -2.64 11.70
N ILE A 89 4.29 -1.60 10.90
CA ILE A 89 4.85 -0.26 11.12
C ILE A 89 3.71 0.66 11.55
N ALA A 90 3.79 1.15 12.79
CA ALA A 90 2.79 2.01 13.41
C ALA A 90 3.29 3.48 13.44
N GLY A 91 3.35 4.14 12.29
CA GLY A 91 3.91 5.49 12.20
C GLY A 91 3.10 6.56 12.94
N GLN A 92 1.83 6.30 13.27
CA GLN A 92 1.01 7.16 14.13
C GLN A 92 1.55 7.27 15.58
N THR A 93 2.48 6.40 15.98
CA THR A 93 3.13 6.49 17.29
C THR A 93 4.22 7.56 17.36
N ALA A 94 4.71 8.04 16.21
CA ALA A 94 5.75 9.05 16.18
C ALA A 94 5.26 10.38 16.78
N PRO A 95 6.02 11.00 17.71
CA PRO A 95 5.64 12.28 18.30
C PRO A 95 5.73 13.44 17.31
N GLY A 96 5.11 14.56 17.67
CA GLY A 96 5.23 15.81 16.93
C GLY A 96 4.54 15.77 15.56
N GLN A 97 5.29 16.07 14.50
CA GLN A 97 4.78 16.10 13.12
C GLN A 97 4.81 14.74 12.42
N GLY A 98 5.10 13.66 13.16
CA GLY A 98 5.21 12.31 12.62
C GLY A 98 6.62 11.94 12.18
N ILE A 99 6.72 10.86 11.41
CA ILE A 99 7.98 10.35 10.88
C ILE A 99 8.00 10.48 9.36
N THR A 100 9.17 10.82 8.82
CA THR A 100 9.41 10.90 7.39
C THR A 100 10.67 10.14 7.02
N VAL A 101 10.61 9.30 5.99
CA VAL A 101 11.81 8.72 5.36
C VAL A 101 12.10 9.49 4.08
N TYR A 102 13.33 10.01 3.98
CA TYR A 102 13.80 10.85 2.90
C TYR A 102 15.18 10.43 2.46
N GLY A 103 15.45 10.38 1.15
CA GLY A 103 16.82 10.28 0.64
C GLY A 103 16.99 9.33 -0.54
N ASN A 104 18.22 8.89 -0.73
CA ASN A 104 18.62 8.12 -1.90
C ASN A 104 18.33 6.63 -1.71
N GLY A 105 17.09 6.20 -1.92
CA GLY A 105 16.73 4.80 -1.80
C GLY A 105 15.31 4.46 -2.21
N THR A 106 15.03 3.16 -2.23
CA THR A 106 13.67 2.58 -2.33
C THR A 106 13.30 1.97 -0.99
N LEU A 107 12.02 2.00 -0.62
CA LEU A 107 11.47 1.05 0.35
C LEU A 107 11.00 -0.18 -0.43
N GLU A 108 11.59 -1.34 -0.19
CA GLU A 108 11.14 -2.63 -0.75
C GLU A 108 10.51 -3.46 0.36
N LEU A 109 9.39 -4.11 0.08
CA LEU A 109 8.66 -4.90 1.07
C LEU A 109 8.38 -6.31 0.54
N THR A 110 8.33 -7.28 1.46
CA THR A 110 7.96 -8.67 1.17
C THR A 110 6.62 -9.08 1.78
N THR A 111 6.33 -8.75 3.04
CA THR A 111 5.01 -8.95 3.68
C THR A 111 4.90 -7.93 4.80
N ALA A 112 4.01 -6.95 4.70
CA ALA A 112 3.94 -5.88 5.69
C ALA A 112 2.54 -5.29 5.85
N LEU A 113 2.23 -4.87 7.08
CA LEU A 113 1.13 -3.97 7.38
C LEU A 113 1.73 -2.61 7.75
N LEU A 114 1.45 -1.59 6.95
CA LEU A 114 1.84 -0.21 7.26
C LEU A 114 0.59 0.60 7.55
N VAL A 115 0.52 1.10 8.77
CA VAL A 115 -0.51 2.03 9.20
C VAL A 115 0.18 3.34 9.55
N THR A 116 -0.12 4.36 8.74
CA THR A 116 0.39 5.73 8.76
C THR A 116 1.88 5.87 8.51
N PHE A 117 2.26 6.52 7.40
CA PHE A 117 3.66 6.90 7.14
C PHE A 117 3.74 8.05 6.13
N VAL A 118 4.53 9.10 6.40
CA VAL A 118 4.85 10.11 5.38
C VAL A 118 6.19 9.74 4.75
N ILE A 119 6.25 9.53 3.44
CA ILE A 119 7.48 9.27 2.71
C ILE A 119 7.65 10.40 1.69
N ALA A 120 8.64 11.24 1.94
CA ALA A 120 9.04 12.32 1.07
C ALA A 120 10.45 11.99 0.62
N TRP A 121 10.67 11.72 -0.67
CA TRP A 121 11.90 11.14 -1.23
C TRP A 121 12.19 9.70 -0.83
N ALA A 122 11.62 8.80 -1.62
CA ALA A 122 12.29 7.56 -2.00
C ALA A 122 11.68 7.15 -3.36
N ARG A 123 12.34 6.26 -4.08
CA ARG A 123 11.65 5.43 -5.09
C ARG A 123 10.76 4.47 -4.29
N VAL A 124 9.60 4.89 -3.81
CA VAL A 124 8.91 4.20 -2.69
C VAL A 124 8.09 2.99 -3.14
N ALA A 125 8.12 1.98 -2.27
CA ALA A 125 7.34 0.75 -2.31
C ALA A 125 7.40 0.10 -3.70
N THR A 126 8.56 -0.46 -4.06
CA THR A 126 8.58 -1.51 -5.08
C THR A 126 8.33 -2.82 -4.38
N LEU A 127 7.12 -3.35 -4.53
CA LEU A 127 6.82 -4.72 -4.13
C LEU A 127 7.29 -5.63 -5.25
N ALA A 128 8.34 -6.41 -5.01
CA ALA A 128 8.89 -7.34 -6.00
C ALA A 128 8.40 -8.78 -5.76
N ASN A 129 8.16 -9.15 -4.51
CA ASN A 129 7.70 -10.47 -4.10
C ASN A 129 6.84 -10.36 -2.84
N GLY A 130 5.82 -11.22 -2.72
CA GLY A 130 5.12 -11.52 -1.49
C GLY A 130 3.65 -11.08 -1.46
N GLU A 131 2.94 -11.43 -0.40
CA GLU A 131 1.47 -11.40 -0.38
C GLU A 131 0.91 -10.76 0.89
N ASN A 132 -0.38 -10.39 0.84
CA ASN A 132 -1.16 -9.92 1.99
C ASN A 132 -0.54 -8.68 2.64
N MET A 133 -0.54 -7.57 1.92
CA MET A 133 0.00 -6.29 2.41
C MET A 133 -1.06 -5.21 2.41
N MET A 134 -0.97 -4.34 3.42
CA MET A 134 -1.88 -3.21 3.54
C MET A 134 -1.12 -1.94 3.87
N PHE A 135 -1.44 -0.89 3.13
CA PHE A 135 -0.90 0.46 3.25
C PHE A 135 -2.07 1.39 3.53
N ASP A 136 -2.11 1.93 4.74
CA ASP A 136 -3.21 2.76 5.21
C ASP A 136 -2.68 4.09 5.74
N HIS A 137 -3.29 5.22 5.36
CA HIS A 137 -2.85 6.57 5.76
C HIS A 137 -1.38 6.89 5.41
N VAL A 138 -0.88 6.39 4.28
CA VAL A 138 0.47 6.73 3.81
C VAL A 138 0.44 7.92 2.86
N SER A 139 1.45 8.78 2.93
CA SER A 139 1.67 9.87 1.97
C SER A 139 2.98 9.63 1.26
N VAL A 140 2.98 9.60 -0.06
CA VAL A 140 4.17 9.27 -0.86
C VAL A 140 4.34 10.31 -1.95
N SER A 141 5.53 10.88 -2.06
CA SER A 141 5.82 11.97 -3.02
C SER A 141 7.29 11.98 -3.45
N TRP A 142 7.54 12.72 -4.53
CA TRP A 142 8.86 13.01 -5.10
C TRP A 142 9.65 11.74 -5.48
N GLY A 143 8.94 10.72 -5.98
CA GLY A 143 9.55 9.55 -6.59
C GLY A 143 10.23 9.91 -7.91
N ARG A 144 11.43 9.38 -8.18
CA ARG A 144 12.19 9.67 -9.42
C ARG A 144 11.64 8.96 -10.66
N VAL A 145 10.89 7.88 -10.45
CA VAL A 145 10.20 7.13 -11.51
C VAL A 145 8.74 7.01 -11.05
N GLU A 146 8.30 5.85 -10.60
CA GLU A 146 7.03 5.73 -9.88
C GLU A 146 7.17 6.14 -8.41
N THR A 147 6.16 6.87 -7.94
CA THR A 147 6.00 7.25 -6.55
C THR A 147 5.60 6.06 -5.70
N PHE A 148 4.69 5.19 -6.16
CA PHE A 148 4.31 3.94 -5.48
C PHE A 148 4.07 2.82 -6.50
N SER A 149 4.82 1.71 -6.45
CA SER A 149 4.73 0.68 -7.51
C SER A 149 4.64 -0.76 -7.01
N ILE A 150 3.58 -1.46 -7.39
CA ILE A 150 3.44 -2.89 -7.20
C ILE A 150 3.90 -3.56 -8.49
N ASN A 151 5.01 -4.32 -8.46
CA ASN A 151 5.58 -4.96 -9.66
C ASN A 151 6.32 -6.25 -9.31
N GLY A 152 5.74 -7.40 -9.63
CA GLY A 152 6.42 -8.69 -9.50
C GLY A 152 5.44 -9.79 -9.14
N ASP A 153 5.94 -10.84 -8.49
CA ASP A 153 5.07 -11.90 -7.96
C ASP A 153 4.49 -11.48 -6.61
N VAL A 154 3.53 -10.57 -6.70
CA VAL A 154 2.88 -9.92 -5.57
C VAL A 154 1.39 -10.13 -5.67
N SER A 155 0.72 -10.37 -4.54
CA SER A 155 -0.73 -10.60 -4.48
C SER A 155 -1.34 -10.01 -3.22
N ASN A 156 -2.66 -9.77 -3.25
CA ASN A 156 -3.46 -9.38 -2.09
C ASN A 156 -2.97 -8.10 -1.42
N ILE A 157 -3.05 -7.00 -2.16
CA ILE A 157 -2.58 -5.69 -1.70
C ILE A 157 -3.74 -4.73 -1.55
N THR A 158 -3.79 -3.99 -0.44
CA THR A 158 -4.68 -2.83 -0.28
C THR A 158 -3.88 -1.56 -0.03
N ILE A 159 -4.23 -0.49 -0.76
CA ILE A 159 -3.84 0.89 -0.46
C ILE A 159 -5.12 1.65 -0.10
N SER A 160 -5.25 2.12 1.14
CA SER A 160 -6.44 2.83 1.62
C SER A 160 -6.09 4.17 2.27
N ASP A 161 -6.98 5.14 2.11
CA ASP A 161 -6.94 6.42 2.84
C ASP A 161 -5.57 7.13 2.72
N SER A 162 -4.93 6.99 1.55
CA SER A 162 -3.54 7.35 1.31
C SER A 162 -3.41 8.43 0.24
N MET A 163 -2.24 9.05 0.14
CA MET A 163 -1.92 10.07 -0.86
C MET A 163 -0.69 9.66 -1.67
N ILE A 164 -0.86 9.57 -2.99
CA ILE A 164 0.20 9.37 -3.97
C ILE A 164 0.36 10.68 -4.76
N ALA A 165 1.30 11.50 -4.32
CA ALA A 165 1.51 12.85 -4.82
C ALA A 165 2.65 12.92 -5.85
N GLN A 166 2.93 14.15 -6.31
CA GLN A 166 3.83 14.48 -7.41
C GLN A 166 5.16 13.70 -7.37
N GLY A 167 5.43 12.89 -8.39
CA GLY A 167 6.76 12.39 -8.72
C GLY A 167 7.65 13.49 -9.33
N LEU A 168 8.97 13.28 -9.33
CA LEU A 168 9.94 14.20 -9.92
C LEU A 168 9.89 14.19 -11.44
N ASP A 169 10.07 15.37 -12.03
CA ASP A 169 10.23 15.50 -13.47
C ASP A 169 11.57 14.94 -13.97
N THR A 170 11.64 14.50 -15.24
CA THR A 170 10.62 14.57 -16.30
C THR A 170 9.73 13.33 -16.43
N HIS A 171 9.88 12.38 -15.49
CA HIS A 171 9.22 11.08 -15.50
C HIS A 171 8.40 10.85 -14.21
N SER A 172 7.58 11.84 -13.88
CA SER A 172 6.66 11.82 -12.73
C SER A 172 5.53 10.79 -12.95
N CYS A 173 5.51 9.72 -12.16
CA CYS A 173 4.51 8.67 -12.28
C CYS A 173 3.87 8.36 -10.92
N GLY A 174 2.54 8.22 -10.88
CA GLY A 174 1.85 7.78 -9.65
C GLY A 174 2.29 6.36 -9.26
N GLY A 175 2.12 5.39 -10.16
CA GLY A 175 2.38 4.00 -9.86
C GLY A 175 2.00 2.97 -10.92
N LEU A 176 2.79 1.90 -11.00
CA LEU A 176 2.38 0.66 -11.64
C LEU A 176 1.68 -0.25 -10.63
N MET A 177 0.62 -0.94 -11.05
CA MET A 177 -0.13 -1.91 -10.26
C MET A 177 -0.18 -3.23 -11.03
N GLN A 178 0.96 -3.92 -11.05
CA GLN A 178 1.16 -5.20 -11.72
C GLN A 178 1.36 -6.29 -10.66
N SER A 179 0.41 -7.22 -10.61
CA SER A 179 0.27 -8.19 -9.53
C SER A 179 -0.30 -9.49 -10.08
N THR A 180 0.11 -10.62 -9.51
CA THR A 180 -0.45 -11.95 -9.82
C THR A 180 -1.77 -12.19 -9.09
N GLY A 181 -2.05 -11.41 -8.04
CA GLY A 181 -3.34 -11.36 -7.33
C GLY A 181 -4.06 -10.01 -7.42
N GLY A 182 -4.98 -9.77 -6.48
CA GLY A 182 -5.79 -8.55 -6.45
C GLY A 182 -5.09 -7.34 -5.82
N VAL A 183 -5.37 -6.15 -6.36
CA VAL A 183 -4.93 -4.86 -5.82
C VAL A 183 -6.14 -3.96 -5.58
N SER A 184 -6.42 -3.63 -4.32
CA SER A 184 -7.48 -2.69 -3.96
C SER A 184 -6.88 -1.32 -3.66
N ILE A 185 -7.42 -0.26 -4.25
CA ILE A 185 -7.09 1.12 -3.95
C ILE A 185 -8.39 1.84 -3.57
N PHE A 186 -8.45 2.33 -2.33
CA PHE A 186 -9.64 2.93 -1.75
C PHE A 186 -9.38 4.32 -1.17
N ARG A 187 -10.35 5.22 -1.32
CA ARG A 187 -10.45 6.51 -0.59
C ARG A 187 -9.14 7.31 -0.56
N SER A 188 -8.39 7.23 -1.66
CA SER A 188 -7.04 7.79 -1.74
C SER A 188 -7.01 8.98 -2.68
N LEU A 189 -5.93 9.76 -2.61
CA LEU A 189 -5.66 10.90 -3.46
C LEU A 189 -4.48 10.60 -4.38
N TYR A 190 -4.68 10.75 -5.68
CA TYR A 190 -3.60 10.86 -6.67
C TYR A 190 -3.52 12.32 -7.14
N ILE A 191 -2.35 12.95 -7.01
CA ILE A 191 -2.20 14.39 -7.29
C ILE A 191 -0.89 14.72 -7.99
N ASP A 192 -0.96 15.58 -9.01
CA ASP A 192 0.19 16.24 -9.66
C ASP A 192 1.22 15.27 -10.30
N ASN A 193 0.75 14.09 -10.73
CA ASN A 193 1.58 13.08 -11.39
C ASN A 193 1.34 13.10 -12.90
N LYS A 194 2.41 13.08 -13.70
CA LYS A 194 2.28 13.18 -15.18
C LYS A 194 1.55 11.99 -15.82
N THR A 195 1.73 10.77 -15.29
CA THR A 195 1.16 9.54 -15.85
C THR A 195 0.98 8.46 -14.77
N ARG A 196 0.36 7.33 -15.14
CA ARG A 196 0.23 6.11 -14.32
C ARG A 196 -0.42 6.44 -12.98
N ASN A 197 -1.69 6.86 -13.00
CA ASN A 197 -2.42 7.33 -11.82
C ASN A 197 -3.56 6.42 -11.31
N PRO A 198 -3.42 5.09 -11.20
CA PRO A 198 -2.31 4.21 -11.55
C PRO A 198 -2.34 3.75 -13.03
N LYS A 199 -1.31 3.00 -13.43
CA LYS A 199 -1.40 2.06 -14.55
C LYS A 199 -1.52 0.64 -14.02
N VAL A 200 -2.55 -0.07 -14.43
CA VAL A 200 -2.91 -1.38 -13.87
C VAL A 200 -2.69 -2.48 -14.88
N SER A 201 -2.26 -3.65 -14.38
CA SER A 201 -2.20 -4.93 -15.09
C SER A 201 -2.46 -6.05 -14.08
N ALA A 202 -3.65 -6.06 -13.50
CA ALA A 202 -4.09 -6.97 -12.45
C ALA A 202 -5.63 -7.00 -12.35
N VAL A 203 -6.15 -7.89 -11.49
CA VAL A 203 -7.49 -7.71 -10.92
C VAL A 203 -7.41 -6.56 -9.91
N SER A 204 -8.27 -5.56 -10.04
CA SER A 204 -8.14 -4.35 -9.23
C SER A 204 -9.47 -3.72 -8.83
N ASP A 205 -9.48 -3.11 -7.65
CA ASP A 205 -10.48 -2.13 -7.26
C ASP A 205 -9.85 -0.74 -7.23
N PHE A 206 -10.52 0.23 -7.83
CA PHE A 206 -10.17 1.63 -7.81
C PHE A 206 -11.44 2.41 -7.44
N ILE A 207 -11.64 2.62 -6.14
CA ILE A 207 -12.94 3.07 -5.60
C ILE A 207 -12.78 4.28 -4.68
N GLY A 208 -13.59 5.31 -4.92
CA GLY A 208 -13.61 6.51 -4.08
C GLY A 208 -12.33 7.35 -4.20
N ILE A 209 -11.67 7.32 -5.34
CA ILE A 209 -10.38 7.96 -5.56
C ILE A 209 -10.57 9.37 -6.08
N HIS A 210 -9.84 10.31 -5.50
CA HIS A 210 -9.70 11.65 -6.02
C HIS A 210 -8.43 11.70 -6.87
N VAL A 211 -8.57 12.01 -8.16
CA VAL A 211 -7.44 12.20 -9.07
C VAL A 211 -7.44 13.64 -9.53
N TYR A 212 -6.39 14.40 -9.19
CA TYR A 212 -6.25 15.81 -9.55
C TYR A 212 -4.97 16.07 -10.34
N ASN A 213 -5.08 16.92 -11.37
CA ASN A 213 -3.95 17.46 -12.13
C ASN A 213 -2.99 16.37 -12.65
N TRP A 214 -3.55 15.28 -13.22
CA TRP A 214 -2.72 14.34 -13.96
C TRP A 214 -2.18 15.00 -15.22
N GLY A 215 -0.99 14.59 -15.68
CA GLY A 215 -0.39 15.15 -16.90
C GLY A 215 -0.84 14.47 -18.20
N SER A 216 0.06 14.44 -19.17
CA SER A 216 -0.20 13.88 -20.51
C SER A 216 -0.44 12.38 -20.56
N GLY A 217 -0.26 11.66 -19.46
CA GLY A 217 -0.38 10.20 -19.42
C GLY A 217 -1.69 9.68 -18.86
N GLY A 218 -2.62 10.55 -18.48
CA GLY A 218 -3.95 10.16 -18.02
C GLY A 218 -4.09 9.93 -16.51
N GLY A 219 -5.34 10.01 -16.06
CA GLY A 219 -5.74 9.87 -14.66
C GLY A 219 -5.94 8.42 -14.21
N TYR A 220 -6.03 7.46 -15.12
CA TYR A 220 -6.09 6.02 -14.85
C TYR A 220 -5.81 5.27 -16.15
N ILE A 221 -5.01 4.20 -16.12
CA ILE A 221 -4.64 3.41 -17.31
C ILE A 221 -4.92 1.92 -17.08
N ALA A 222 -5.78 1.32 -17.90
CA ALA A 222 -6.07 -0.12 -17.91
C ALA A 222 -5.88 -0.76 -19.31
N GLY A 223 -4.84 -0.32 -20.03
CA GLY A 223 -4.48 -0.80 -21.36
C GLY A 223 -2.99 -0.61 -21.64
N ASP A 224 -2.53 -1.04 -22.82
CA ASP A 224 -1.13 -1.06 -23.23
C ASP A 224 -0.20 -1.74 -22.20
N SER A 225 -0.71 -2.81 -21.57
CA SER A 225 0.00 -3.68 -20.65
C SER A 225 0.24 -5.05 -21.29
N ASP A 226 1.34 -5.71 -20.92
CA ASP A 226 1.65 -7.07 -21.41
C ASP A 226 0.64 -8.12 -20.92
N GLY A 227 -0.15 -7.80 -19.88
CA GLY A 227 -1.17 -8.67 -19.28
C GLY A 227 -2.58 -8.05 -19.26
N PRO A 228 -3.61 -8.88 -19.00
CA PRO A 228 -4.99 -8.42 -18.91
C PRO A 228 -5.20 -7.53 -17.67
N SER A 229 -6.15 -6.60 -17.79
CA SER A 229 -6.61 -5.76 -16.69
C SER A 229 -8.10 -5.99 -16.45
N SER A 230 -8.47 -6.31 -15.21
CA SER A 230 -9.85 -6.42 -14.76
C SER A 230 -10.06 -5.43 -13.62
N ALA A 231 -10.80 -4.36 -13.85
CA ALA A 231 -10.87 -3.24 -12.91
C ALA A 231 -12.32 -2.89 -12.53
N ASN A 232 -12.59 -2.81 -11.23
CA ASN A 232 -13.75 -2.13 -10.70
C ASN A 232 -13.39 -0.67 -10.48
N ILE A 233 -13.93 0.23 -11.30
CA ILE A 233 -13.65 1.67 -11.24
C ILE A 233 -14.95 2.37 -10.82
N MET A 234 -15.08 2.74 -9.54
CA MET A 234 -16.36 3.20 -8.99
C MET A 234 -16.21 4.44 -8.12
N ASN A 235 -17.15 5.38 -8.22
CA ASN A 235 -17.25 6.56 -7.35
C ASN A 235 -15.96 7.40 -7.27
N ASN A 236 -15.18 7.42 -8.35
CA ASN A 236 -13.96 8.22 -8.44
C ASN A 236 -14.28 9.62 -8.96
N ILE A 237 -13.50 10.60 -8.54
CA ILE A 237 -13.59 11.99 -8.97
C ILE A 237 -12.30 12.34 -9.71
N PHE A 238 -12.42 12.72 -10.98
CA PHE A 238 -11.31 13.17 -11.82
C PHE A 238 -11.45 14.67 -12.08
N ILE A 239 -10.51 15.45 -11.54
CA ILE A 239 -10.48 16.91 -11.70
C ILE A 239 -9.22 17.27 -12.50
N SER A 240 -9.41 17.75 -13.73
CA SER A 240 -8.31 18.27 -14.54
C SER A 240 -7.67 19.49 -13.87
N GLY A 241 -6.35 19.60 -13.96
CA GLY A 241 -5.58 20.76 -13.49
C GLY A 241 -4.73 21.38 -14.60
N PRO A 242 -3.85 22.34 -14.27
CA PRO A 242 -3.01 23.05 -15.24
C PRO A 242 -2.14 22.16 -16.13
N ASP A 243 -1.71 20.99 -15.63
CA ASP A 243 -0.85 20.05 -16.36
C ASP A 243 -1.65 19.02 -17.16
N THR A 244 -2.98 18.98 -16.99
CA THR A 244 -3.83 18.00 -17.64
C THR A 244 -4.00 18.28 -19.13
N SER A 245 -3.35 17.44 -19.93
CA SER A 245 -3.47 17.42 -21.38
C SER A 245 -4.04 16.12 -21.95
N ALA A 246 -4.19 15.09 -21.13
CA ALA A 246 -4.86 13.85 -21.50
C ALA A 246 -6.30 13.87 -21.01
N HIS A 247 -7.23 14.12 -21.93
CA HIS A 247 -8.66 14.15 -21.63
C HIS A 247 -9.31 12.81 -22.00
N PRO A 248 -10.37 12.39 -21.29
CA PRO A 248 -11.21 11.29 -21.77
C PRO A 248 -11.67 11.57 -23.20
N CYS A 249 -11.77 10.54 -24.03
CA CYS A 249 -12.47 10.68 -25.32
C CYS A 249 -13.91 11.13 -25.02
N GLU A 250 -14.35 12.23 -25.63
CA GLU A 250 -15.75 12.70 -25.55
C GLU A 250 -16.75 11.67 -26.09
#